data_AF-A0A1S4A429-F1
#
_entry.id   AF-A0A1S4A429-F1
#
_cell.length_a   1.000
_cell.length_b   1.000
_cell.length_c   1.000
_cell.angle_alpha   90.00
_cell.angle_beta   90.00
_cell.angle_gamma   90.00
#
_symmetry.space_group_name_H-M   'P 1'
#
loop_
_entity.id
_entity.type
_entity.pdbx_description
1 polymer ?
#
loop_
_entity_poly.entity_id
_entity_poly.type
_entity_poly.pdbx_seq_one_letter_code
_entity_poly.pdbx_strand_id
1 'polypeptide(L)'
;MADSSGKSQETVKNCKTEAAAAASDGKELTPEELEKKKKKEEKAREKELKKLKAAQKAEAAKKGASNVSKAAKKKSSKREGEEENPEDYVDPETPLGEKKRLSRQMAKTFNPSAVEKSWYSWWEKSNFFVADPNSSKPPFVIVLPPPNVTGALHIGHALTAAIEDTIIRWRRMSGYNTLWVPGMDHAGIATQVVVEKKIMRERNLTRHDIGRENFVSEVWNWKNEYGGTILQQLRRLGASLDWSRECFTMDEKRSKAVTEAFVRLSNEGLIYRAPRMVHWDCVLRTAISDIEVEYTDIKERTLLSVPGYEEPVEFGVLTSFAYPLEGGLGEIVVATTRIETMLGDTAIAIHPEDKRYSHLHGRFAIHPFNGRRLPIVCDEILVDMNFGTGAVKITPAHDPNDFEVGQRHKLEFISIFTDDGNINSNAGPYFEGMPRFKARVAVTEALKEKVSS
;
A
#
# COMPACT_ATOMS: atom_id res chain seq x y z
N MET A 1 -1.37 -74.80 56.64
CA MET A 1 -0.29 -75.52 55.93
C MET A 1 0.23 -74.60 54.85
N ALA A 2 1.53 -74.25 54.96
CA ALA A 2 2.47 -73.64 53.98
C ALA A 2 2.02 -72.35 53.24
N ASP A 3 2.52 -71.16 53.60
CA ASP A 3 3.81 -70.50 53.21
C ASP A 3 3.76 -69.84 51.82
N SER A 4 3.72 -68.49 51.69
CA SER A 4 4.83 -67.49 51.72
C SER A 4 5.77 -67.63 50.51
N SER A 5 6.19 -66.64 49.71
CA SER A 5 6.54 -65.20 49.83
C SER A 5 6.68 -64.63 48.38
N GLY A 6 6.81 -63.35 48.02
CA GLY A 6 6.98 -62.07 48.71
C GLY A 6 7.07 -60.90 47.70
N LYS A 7 6.71 -59.69 48.18
CA LYS A 7 7.12 -58.29 47.80
C LYS A 7 6.95 -57.83 46.33
N SER A 8 6.35 -56.68 46.01
CA SER A 8 6.62 -55.33 46.56
C SER A 8 5.65 -54.26 46.04
N GLN A 9 5.46 -53.21 46.86
CA GLN A 9 5.05 -51.81 46.61
C GLN A 9 3.57 -51.52 46.31
N GLU A 10 2.79 -51.11 47.32
CA GLU A 10 2.52 -49.73 47.81
C GLU A 10 1.38 -49.02 47.03
N THR A 11 0.09 -49.23 47.35
CA THR A 11 -0.80 -48.57 48.35
C THR A 11 -0.77 -47.05 48.41
N VAL A 12 -1.85 -46.29 48.63
CA VAL A 12 -3.33 -46.38 48.49
C VAL A 12 -3.86 -45.07 49.13
N LYS A 13 -5.01 -44.60 48.65
CA LYS A 13 -5.91 -43.60 49.26
C LYS A 13 -6.04 -43.72 50.80
N ASN A 14 -6.13 -42.60 51.54
CA ASN A 14 -7.39 -42.05 52.11
C ASN A 14 -7.18 -41.05 53.26
N CYS A 15 -8.27 -40.28 53.49
CA CYS A 15 -8.64 -39.50 54.68
C CYS A 15 -7.97 -38.13 54.86
N LYS A 16 -8.73 -37.02 54.74
CA LYS A 16 -9.71 -36.45 55.70
C LYS A 16 -9.04 -35.83 56.93
N THR A 17 -9.19 -34.50 56.98
CA THR A 17 -9.31 -33.59 58.15
C THR A 17 -8.16 -33.54 59.14
N GLU A 18 -7.44 -32.41 59.17
CA GLU A 18 -7.43 -31.47 60.32
C GLU A 18 -6.62 -30.19 60.05
N ALA A 19 -6.92 -29.16 60.85
CA ALA A 19 -6.23 -27.88 61.05
C ALA A 19 -6.55 -26.72 60.10
N ALA A 20 -7.67 -26.05 60.40
CA ALA A 20 -7.89 -24.64 60.12
C ALA A 20 -6.97 -23.76 61.00
N ALA A 21 -6.31 -22.76 60.39
CA ALA A 21 -6.03 -21.43 60.95
C ALA A 21 -5.12 -20.63 60.01
N ALA A 22 -5.66 -19.71 59.21
CA ALA A 22 -4.98 -18.49 58.78
C ALA A 22 -5.97 -17.53 58.10
N ALA A 23 -6.38 -16.53 58.87
CA ALA A 23 -6.77 -15.17 58.52
C ALA A 23 -7.41 -14.89 57.15
N SER A 24 -8.69 -14.51 57.22
CA SER A 24 -9.39 -13.67 56.25
C SER A 24 -8.67 -12.34 56.03
N ASP A 25 -8.23 -12.08 54.80
CA ASP A 25 -7.93 -10.72 54.31
C ASP A 25 -8.77 -10.49 53.04
N GLY A 26 -10.02 -10.10 53.27
CA GLY A 26 -10.88 -9.54 52.23
C GLY A 26 -10.42 -8.12 51.93
N LYS A 27 -9.64 -7.92 50.87
CA LYS A 27 -9.53 -6.60 50.25
C LYS A 27 -10.87 -6.28 49.59
N GLU A 28 -11.66 -5.43 50.24
CA GLU A 28 -12.79 -4.76 49.59
C GLU A 28 -12.25 -3.97 48.38
N LEU A 29 -12.71 -4.34 47.19
CA LEU A 29 -12.43 -3.60 45.96
C LEU A 29 -12.97 -2.17 46.11
N THR A 30 -12.15 -1.19 45.73
CA THR A 30 -12.58 0.22 45.78
C THR A 30 -13.78 0.45 44.83
N PRO A 31 -14.64 1.45 45.11
CA PRO A 31 -15.79 1.76 44.24
C PRO A 31 -15.43 1.95 42.76
N GLU A 32 -14.27 2.54 42.46
CA GLU A 32 -13.75 2.70 41.09
C GLU A 32 -13.31 1.39 40.43
N GLU A 33 -12.74 0.45 41.19
CA GLU A 33 -12.34 -0.87 40.67
C GLU A 33 -13.56 -1.75 40.38
N LEU A 34 -14.59 -1.67 41.22
CA LEU A 34 -15.90 -2.30 40.99
C LEU A 34 -16.58 -1.72 39.74
N GLU A 35 -16.48 -0.40 39.51
CA GLU A 35 -17.04 0.26 38.33
C GLU A 35 -16.28 -0.11 37.05
N LYS A 36 -14.94 -0.16 37.10
CA LYS A 36 -14.10 -0.62 35.97
C LYS A 36 -14.38 -2.09 35.63
N LYS A 37 -14.56 -2.94 36.63
CA LYS A 37 -14.91 -4.36 36.43
C LYS A 37 -16.30 -4.50 35.82
N LYS A 38 -17.30 -3.75 36.30
CA LYS A 38 -18.65 -3.70 35.69
C LYS A 38 -18.61 -3.22 34.24
N LYS A 39 -17.89 -2.14 33.92
CA LYS A 39 -17.73 -1.64 32.53
C LYS A 39 -17.02 -2.64 31.62
N LYS A 40 -16.05 -3.41 32.14
CA LYS A 40 -15.34 -4.45 31.40
C LYS A 40 -16.24 -5.66 31.11
N GLU A 41 -17.04 -6.08 32.10
CA GLU A 41 -18.03 -7.15 31.94
C GLU A 41 -19.17 -6.73 31.01
N GLU A 42 -19.61 -5.47 31.05
CA GLU A 42 -20.63 -4.93 30.16
C GLU A 42 -20.14 -4.87 28.71
N LYS A 43 -18.91 -4.39 28.47
CA LYS A 43 -18.27 -4.45 27.13
C LYS A 43 -18.10 -5.89 26.63
N ALA A 44 -17.78 -6.83 27.51
CA ALA A 44 -17.66 -8.24 27.14
C ALA A 44 -19.03 -8.82 26.73
N ARG A 45 -20.10 -8.53 27.49
CA ARG A 45 -21.47 -8.91 27.16
C ARG A 45 -21.97 -8.26 25.87
N GLU A 46 -21.62 -7.00 25.62
CA GLU A 46 -21.99 -6.31 24.39
C GLU A 46 -21.30 -6.92 23.16
N LYS A 47 -20.03 -7.34 23.31
CA LYS A 47 -19.25 -8.02 22.26
C LYS A 47 -19.79 -9.42 21.96
N GLU A 48 -20.18 -10.16 23.00
CA GLU A 48 -20.89 -11.45 22.88
C GLU A 48 -22.25 -11.28 22.19
N LEU A 49 -23.04 -10.27 22.58
CA LEU A 49 -24.34 -9.97 21.98
C LEU A 49 -24.20 -9.57 20.50
N LYS A 50 -23.16 -8.81 20.14
CA LYS A 50 -22.84 -8.49 18.73
C LYS A 50 -22.42 -9.73 17.94
N LYS A 51 -21.64 -10.64 18.52
CA LYS A 51 -21.29 -11.94 17.90
C LYS A 51 -22.53 -12.82 17.70
N LEU A 52 -23.41 -12.91 18.69
CA LEU A 52 -24.66 -13.65 18.60
C LEU A 52 -25.61 -13.06 17.55
N LYS A 53 -25.76 -11.73 17.50
CA LYS A 53 -26.54 -11.06 16.45
C LYS A 53 -25.93 -11.24 15.05
N ALA A 54 -24.60 -11.26 14.93
CA ALA A 54 -23.92 -11.54 13.67
C ALA A 54 -24.09 -13.00 13.23
N ALA A 55 -24.00 -13.94 14.17
CA ALA A 55 -24.27 -15.36 13.92
C ALA A 55 -25.73 -15.60 13.52
N GLN A 56 -26.69 -14.96 14.22
CA GLN A 56 -28.11 -15.01 13.86
C GLN A 56 -28.40 -14.36 12.50
N LYS A 57 -27.74 -13.24 12.15
CA LYS A 57 -27.82 -12.65 10.79
C LYS A 57 -27.22 -13.57 9.73
N ALA A 58 -26.10 -14.23 10.01
CA ALA A 58 -25.49 -15.19 9.10
C ALA A 58 -26.36 -16.44 8.92
N GLU A 59 -27.01 -16.91 9.98
CA GLU A 59 -27.94 -18.04 9.94
C GLU A 59 -29.26 -17.66 9.25
N ALA A 60 -29.77 -16.44 9.47
CA ALA A 60 -30.91 -15.87 8.76
C ALA A 60 -30.59 -15.63 7.28
N ALA A 61 -29.36 -15.25 6.92
CA ALA A 61 -28.89 -15.16 5.54
C ALA A 61 -28.77 -16.55 4.88
N LYS A 62 -28.33 -17.58 5.62
CA LYS A 62 -28.33 -18.97 5.14
C LYS A 62 -29.75 -19.54 4.98
N LYS A 63 -30.67 -19.25 5.92
CA LYS A 63 -32.09 -19.62 5.83
C LYS A 63 -32.80 -18.84 4.72
N GLY A 64 -32.46 -17.56 4.53
CA GLY A 64 -32.88 -16.72 3.41
C GLY A 64 -32.40 -17.25 2.06
N ALA A 65 -31.14 -17.67 1.95
CA ALA A 65 -30.60 -18.34 0.76
C ALA A 65 -31.24 -19.72 0.51
N SER A 66 -31.63 -20.46 1.56
CA SER A 66 -32.34 -21.74 1.45
C SER A 66 -33.82 -21.59 1.06
N ASN A 67 -34.47 -20.51 1.49
CA ASN A 67 -35.85 -20.19 1.12
C ASN A 67 -35.94 -19.51 -0.25
N VAL A 68 -34.93 -18.73 -0.63
CA VAL A 68 -34.78 -18.22 -2.01
C VAL A 68 -34.46 -19.36 -2.96
N SER A 69 -33.64 -20.35 -2.59
CA SER A 69 -33.40 -21.54 -3.43
C SER A 69 -34.58 -22.51 -3.50
N LYS A 70 -35.38 -22.66 -2.43
CA LYS A 70 -36.65 -23.41 -2.48
C LYS A 70 -37.76 -22.66 -3.22
N ALA A 71 -37.88 -21.35 -3.06
CA ALA A 71 -38.84 -20.53 -3.82
C ALA A 71 -38.45 -20.41 -5.29
N ALA A 72 -37.14 -20.34 -5.62
CA ALA A 72 -36.62 -20.43 -6.97
C ALA A 72 -36.83 -21.82 -7.58
N LYS A 73 -36.63 -22.92 -6.82
CA LYS A 73 -36.98 -24.28 -7.27
C LYS A 73 -38.48 -24.50 -7.46
N LYS A 74 -39.35 -23.89 -6.64
CA LYS A 74 -40.81 -23.99 -6.79
C LYS A 74 -41.36 -23.06 -7.88
N LYS A 75 -40.63 -21.99 -8.24
CA LYS A 75 -40.90 -21.16 -9.43
C LYS A 75 -40.32 -21.78 -10.71
N SER A 76 -39.19 -22.50 -10.64
CA SER A 76 -38.66 -23.25 -11.77
C SER A 76 -39.53 -24.47 -12.08
N SER A 77 -39.95 -25.23 -11.06
CA SER A 77 -40.82 -26.42 -11.25
C SER A 77 -42.24 -26.11 -11.69
N LYS A 78 -42.68 -24.83 -11.59
CA LYS A 78 -43.99 -24.38 -12.11
C LYS A 78 -43.88 -23.71 -13.50
N ARG A 79 -42.65 -23.48 -13.97
CA ARG A 79 -42.33 -23.06 -15.35
C ARG A 79 -41.80 -24.19 -16.23
N GLU A 80 -41.51 -25.36 -15.66
CA GLU A 80 -41.16 -26.62 -16.37
C GLU A 80 -42.32 -27.24 -17.17
N GLY A 81 -43.29 -26.43 -17.62
CA GLY A 81 -44.40 -26.82 -18.49
C GLY A 81 -44.43 -26.08 -19.83
N GLU A 82 -43.45 -25.23 -20.12
CA GLU A 82 -43.18 -24.74 -21.47
C GLU A 82 -41.76 -25.18 -21.82
N GLU A 83 -41.64 -26.16 -22.72
CA GLU A 83 -40.36 -26.67 -23.22
C GLU A 83 -39.47 -25.52 -23.71
N GLU A 84 -38.39 -25.22 -22.98
CA GLU A 84 -37.24 -24.52 -23.53
C GLU A 84 -36.46 -25.53 -24.36
N ASN A 85 -36.53 -25.40 -25.68
CA ASN A 85 -35.75 -26.24 -26.59
C ASN A 85 -34.29 -25.73 -26.59
N PRO A 86 -33.28 -26.52 -26.17
CA PRO A 86 -31.87 -26.12 -26.23
C PRO A 86 -31.41 -25.76 -27.66
N GLU A 87 -32.07 -26.30 -28.68
CA GLU A 87 -31.82 -26.00 -30.09
C GLU A 87 -32.13 -24.55 -30.47
N ASP A 88 -33.04 -23.87 -29.74
CA ASP A 88 -33.38 -22.46 -29.98
C ASP A 88 -32.21 -21.50 -29.71
N TYR A 89 -31.20 -21.96 -28.96
CA TYR A 89 -30.00 -21.19 -28.59
C TYR A 89 -28.73 -21.65 -29.33
N VAL A 90 -28.86 -22.58 -30.28
CA VAL A 90 -27.74 -23.03 -31.11
C VAL A 90 -27.46 -21.95 -32.15
N ASP A 91 -26.41 -21.16 -31.89
CA ASP A 91 -25.89 -20.17 -32.83
C ASP A 91 -25.44 -20.88 -34.11
N PRO A 92 -26.06 -20.60 -35.28
CA PRO A 92 -25.61 -21.18 -36.53
C PRO A 92 -24.14 -20.84 -36.75
N GLU A 93 -23.34 -21.86 -37.07
CA GLU A 93 -21.89 -21.70 -37.17
C GLU A 93 -21.57 -20.59 -38.17
N THR A 94 -21.08 -19.48 -37.63
CA THR A 94 -20.69 -18.30 -38.39
C THR A 94 -19.16 -18.31 -38.46
N PRO A 95 -18.57 -18.35 -39.67
CA PRO A 95 -17.12 -18.26 -39.82
C PRO A 95 -16.56 -17.00 -39.17
N LEU A 96 -15.34 -17.08 -38.64
CA LEU A 96 -14.71 -15.98 -37.92
C LEU A 96 -14.64 -14.72 -38.79
N GLY A 97 -15.23 -13.62 -38.28
CA GLY A 97 -15.24 -12.33 -38.96
C GLY A 97 -16.32 -12.16 -40.03
N GLU A 98 -17.15 -13.17 -40.31
CA GLU A 98 -18.34 -12.99 -41.14
C GLU A 98 -19.51 -12.43 -40.33
N LYS A 99 -20.40 -11.70 -41.02
CA LYS A 99 -21.63 -11.20 -40.40
C LYS A 99 -22.40 -12.37 -39.81
N LYS A 100 -22.78 -12.25 -38.53
CA LYS A 100 -23.53 -13.27 -37.80
C LYS A 100 -24.72 -13.77 -38.62
N ARG A 101 -24.78 -15.10 -38.80
CA ARG A 101 -25.95 -15.77 -39.37
C ARG A 101 -27.05 -15.73 -38.32
N LEU A 102 -28.20 -15.17 -38.68
CA LEU A 102 -29.33 -15.08 -37.76
C LEU A 102 -30.14 -16.37 -37.87
N SER A 103 -30.62 -16.88 -36.73
CA SER A 103 -31.63 -17.94 -36.73
C SER A 103 -32.89 -17.45 -37.44
N ARG A 104 -33.58 -18.34 -38.16
CA ARG A 104 -34.84 -17.98 -38.84
C ARG A 104 -35.98 -17.72 -37.86
N GLN A 105 -35.88 -18.29 -36.67
CA GLN A 105 -36.87 -18.13 -35.59
C GLN A 105 -36.23 -17.40 -34.41
N MET A 106 -36.98 -16.46 -33.83
CA MET A 106 -36.58 -15.74 -32.63
C MET A 106 -36.82 -16.65 -31.41
N ALA A 107 -35.77 -16.86 -30.62
CA ALA A 107 -35.88 -17.63 -29.38
C ALA A 107 -36.87 -16.98 -28.41
N LYS A 108 -37.55 -17.80 -27.59
CA LYS A 108 -38.53 -17.32 -26.61
C LYS A 108 -37.89 -16.48 -25.50
N THR A 109 -36.61 -16.69 -25.19
CA THR A 109 -35.87 -15.91 -24.19
C THR A 109 -34.55 -15.36 -24.77
N PHE A 110 -34.07 -14.26 -24.21
CA PHE A 110 -32.81 -13.65 -24.61
C PHE A 110 -31.62 -14.39 -23.99
N ASN A 111 -30.69 -14.85 -24.83
CA ASN A 111 -29.43 -15.45 -24.40
C ASN A 111 -28.25 -14.56 -24.88
N PRO A 112 -27.59 -13.82 -23.97
CA PRO A 112 -26.49 -12.92 -24.33
C PRO A 112 -25.32 -13.65 -25.01
N SER A 113 -24.94 -14.82 -24.51
CA SER A 113 -23.82 -15.60 -25.06
C SER A 113 -24.09 -16.02 -26.51
N ALA A 114 -25.32 -16.44 -26.82
CA ALA A 114 -25.71 -16.78 -28.19
C ALA A 114 -25.79 -15.54 -29.08
N VAL A 115 -26.27 -14.41 -28.56
CA VAL A 115 -26.43 -13.17 -29.34
C VAL A 115 -25.09 -12.52 -29.63
N GLU A 116 -24.24 -12.30 -28.63
CA GLU A 116 -22.96 -11.58 -28.75
C GLU A 116 -21.93 -12.33 -29.60
N LYS A 117 -22.00 -13.67 -29.63
CA LYS A 117 -21.08 -14.52 -30.38
C LYS A 117 -21.04 -14.10 -31.85
N SER A 118 -19.82 -14.04 -32.40
CA SER A 118 -19.52 -13.69 -33.80
C SER A 118 -19.70 -12.22 -34.22
N TRP A 119 -20.40 -11.37 -33.46
CA TRP A 119 -20.56 -9.95 -33.84
C TRP A 119 -19.25 -9.19 -33.83
N TYR A 120 -18.47 -9.36 -32.77
CA TYR A 120 -17.30 -8.52 -32.55
C TYR A 120 -16.22 -8.73 -33.62
N SER A 121 -15.93 -9.99 -33.94
CA SER A 121 -14.96 -10.34 -35.00
C SER A 121 -15.38 -9.79 -36.36
N TRP A 122 -16.69 -9.75 -36.65
CA TRP A 122 -17.20 -9.11 -37.86
C TRP A 122 -17.05 -7.59 -37.85
N TRP A 123 -17.35 -6.93 -36.73
CA TRP A 123 -17.18 -5.48 -36.59
C TRP A 123 -15.74 -5.04 -36.80
N GLU A 124 -14.79 -5.78 -36.23
CA GLU A 124 -13.36 -5.55 -36.43
C GLU A 124 -12.95 -5.78 -37.87
N LYS A 125 -13.31 -6.94 -38.47
CA LYS A 125 -12.96 -7.25 -39.87
C LYS A 125 -13.54 -6.22 -40.85
N SER A 126 -14.70 -5.65 -40.53
CA SER A 126 -15.36 -4.63 -41.34
C SER A 126 -14.84 -3.21 -41.12
N ASN A 127 -13.85 -3.03 -40.23
CA ASN A 127 -13.26 -1.73 -39.90
C ASN A 127 -14.27 -0.68 -39.40
N PHE A 128 -15.37 -1.09 -38.76
CA PHE A 128 -16.43 -0.16 -38.33
C PHE A 128 -15.98 0.84 -37.25
N PHE A 129 -14.88 0.55 -36.57
CA PHE A 129 -14.35 1.39 -35.49
C PHE A 129 -13.25 2.34 -35.97
N VAL A 130 -12.76 2.16 -37.20
CA VAL A 130 -11.62 2.91 -37.74
C VAL A 130 -12.06 4.32 -38.10
N ALA A 131 -11.36 5.32 -37.56
CA ALA A 131 -11.61 6.72 -37.89
C ALA A 131 -10.87 7.10 -39.19
N ASP A 132 -11.60 7.75 -40.11
CA ASP A 132 -11.05 8.21 -41.39
C ASP A 132 -10.43 9.61 -41.24
N PRO A 133 -9.11 9.79 -41.36
CA PRO A 133 -8.47 11.09 -41.20
C PRO A 133 -8.87 12.11 -42.28
N ASN A 134 -9.41 11.65 -43.42
CA ASN A 134 -9.82 12.52 -44.53
C ASN A 134 -11.33 12.82 -44.53
N SER A 135 -12.05 12.39 -43.50
CA SER A 135 -13.49 12.60 -43.41
C SER A 135 -13.86 14.07 -43.28
N SER A 136 -14.87 14.53 -44.04
CA SER A 136 -15.46 15.86 -43.90
C SER A 136 -16.40 16.01 -42.68
N LYS A 137 -16.70 14.90 -41.99
CA LYS A 137 -17.53 14.89 -40.79
C LYS A 137 -16.80 15.53 -39.60
N PRO A 138 -17.50 16.17 -38.66
CA PRO A 138 -16.87 16.74 -37.47
C PRO A 138 -16.19 15.63 -36.64
N PRO A 139 -14.93 15.81 -36.19
CA PRO A 139 -14.24 14.82 -35.40
C PRO A 139 -14.77 14.78 -33.96
N PHE A 140 -14.75 13.60 -33.36
CA PHE A 140 -14.98 13.43 -31.92
C PHE A 140 -14.01 12.38 -31.39
N VAL A 141 -13.11 12.78 -30.50
CA VAL A 141 -11.98 11.95 -30.08
C VAL A 141 -12.03 11.69 -28.58
N ILE A 142 -11.88 10.43 -28.19
CA ILE A 142 -11.62 10.01 -26.81
C ILE A 142 -10.34 9.17 -26.82
N VAL A 143 -9.51 9.34 -25.80
CA VAL A 143 -8.39 8.43 -25.52
C VAL A 143 -8.85 7.53 -24.39
N LEU A 144 -8.84 6.21 -24.61
CA LEU A 144 -9.08 5.26 -23.52
C LEU A 144 -7.98 5.47 -22.48
N PRO A 145 -8.31 5.74 -21.19
CA PRO A 145 -7.33 5.76 -20.12
C PRO A 145 -6.61 4.40 -20.13
N PRO A 146 -5.31 4.37 -20.48
CA PRO A 146 -4.64 3.12 -20.81
C PRO A 146 -4.56 2.24 -19.56
N PRO A 147 -5.21 1.06 -19.51
CA PRO A 147 -5.10 0.17 -18.37
C PRO A 147 -3.65 -0.27 -18.14
N ASN A 148 -3.27 -0.36 -16.86
CA ASN A 148 -1.96 -0.83 -16.43
C ASN A 148 -1.78 -2.31 -16.77
N VAL A 149 -0.61 -2.68 -17.28
CA VAL A 149 -0.29 -4.09 -17.57
C VAL A 149 0.15 -4.82 -16.28
N THR A 150 -0.74 -4.84 -15.28
CA THR A 150 -0.51 -5.42 -13.94
C THR A 150 -1.42 -6.62 -13.66
N GLY A 151 -2.29 -7.01 -14.61
CA GLY A 151 -3.23 -8.11 -14.43
C GLY A 151 -4.43 -8.01 -15.36
N ALA A 152 -5.52 -8.71 -15.00
CA ALA A 152 -6.79 -8.65 -15.70
C ALA A 152 -7.62 -7.41 -15.27
N LEU A 153 -8.48 -6.93 -16.17
CA LEU A 153 -9.41 -5.85 -15.90
C LEU A 153 -10.46 -6.25 -14.86
N HIS A 154 -10.73 -5.34 -13.92
CA HIS A 154 -11.84 -5.41 -12.95
C HIS A 154 -13.05 -4.54 -13.34
N ILE A 155 -14.13 -4.60 -12.55
CA ILE A 155 -15.41 -3.90 -12.83
C ILE A 155 -15.28 -2.38 -13.04
N GLY A 156 -14.34 -1.70 -12.35
CA GLY A 156 -14.07 -0.27 -12.60
C GLY A 156 -13.62 0.04 -14.03
N HIS A 157 -12.83 -0.84 -14.67
CA HIS A 157 -12.47 -0.69 -16.07
C HIS A 157 -13.68 -0.90 -16.98
N ALA A 158 -14.52 -1.89 -16.66
CA ALA A 158 -15.74 -2.15 -17.42
C ALA A 158 -16.71 -0.96 -17.36
N LEU A 159 -16.85 -0.32 -16.19
CA LEU A 159 -17.64 0.91 -16.04
C LEU A 159 -17.11 2.04 -16.93
N THR A 160 -15.80 2.30 -16.87
CA THR A 160 -15.14 3.35 -17.67
C THR A 160 -15.34 3.10 -19.16
N ALA A 161 -15.00 1.89 -19.63
CA ALA A 161 -15.16 1.51 -21.03
C ALA A 161 -16.62 1.57 -21.49
N ALA A 162 -17.59 1.15 -20.68
CA ALA A 162 -19.00 1.20 -21.04
C ALA A 162 -19.51 2.64 -21.23
N ILE A 163 -19.08 3.57 -20.36
CA ILE A 163 -19.45 4.99 -20.47
C ILE A 163 -18.84 5.60 -21.74
N GLU A 164 -17.52 5.42 -21.95
CA GLU A 164 -16.84 5.96 -23.12
C GLU A 164 -17.39 5.37 -24.43
N ASP A 165 -17.62 4.05 -24.49
CA ASP A 165 -18.18 3.38 -25.66
C ASP A 165 -19.60 3.88 -25.98
N THR A 166 -20.42 4.12 -24.96
CA THR A 166 -21.76 4.68 -25.14
C THR A 166 -21.69 6.06 -25.81
N ILE A 167 -20.79 6.93 -25.34
CA ILE A 167 -20.59 8.26 -25.91
C ILE A 167 -20.07 8.16 -27.35
N ILE A 168 -19.09 7.30 -27.60
CA ILE A 168 -18.52 7.07 -28.93
C ILE A 168 -19.57 6.57 -29.91
N ARG A 169 -20.36 5.56 -29.53
CA ARG A 169 -21.44 5.03 -30.36
C ARG A 169 -22.49 6.09 -30.65
N TRP A 170 -22.94 6.83 -29.64
CA TRP A 170 -23.91 7.90 -29.81
C TRP A 170 -23.40 8.99 -30.76
N ARG A 171 -22.14 9.44 -30.62
CA ARG A 171 -21.53 10.44 -31.51
C ARG A 171 -21.37 9.93 -32.93
N ARG A 172 -20.95 8.67 -33.10
CA ARG A 172 -20.83 8.02 -34.42
C ARG A 172 -22.18 7.97 -35.13
N MET A 173 -23.24 7.59 -34.40
CA MET A 173 -24.62 7.60 -34.90
C MET A 173 -25.15 9.01 -35.17
N SER A 174 -24.65 10.02 -34.46
CA SER A 174 -24.99 11.44 -34.64
C SER A 174 -24.23 12.11 -35.79
N GLY A 175 -23.51 11.36 -36.62
CA GLY A 175 -22.85 11.87 -37.83
C GLY A 175 -21.40 12.34 -37.63
N TYR A 176 -20.78 12.13 -36.46
CA TYR A 176 -19.39 12.48 -36.22
C TYR A 176 -18.41 11.42 -36.76
N ASN A 177 -17.21 11.86 -37.13
CA ASN A 177 -16.07 10.98 -37.33
C ASN A 177 -15.42 10.68 -35.98
N THR A 178 -15.81 9.58 -35.37
CA THR A 178 -15.39 9.24 -34.01
C THR A 178 -14.09 8.46 -33.99
N LEU A 179 -13.14 8.86 -33.15
CA LEU A 179 -11.93 8.11 -32.84
C LEU A 179 -11.90 7.79 -31.35
N TRP A 180 -11.84 6.51 -31.00
CA TRP A 180 -11.56 6.07 -29.64
C TRP A 180 -10.24 5.31 -29.64
N VAL A 181 -9.20 5.94 -29.11
CA VAL A 181 -7.82 5.42 -29.19
C VAL A 181 -7.59 4.37 -28.10
N PRO A 182 -7.29 3.11 -28.45
CA PRO A 182 -6.90 2.11 -27.48
C PRO A 182 -5.45 2.28 -27.05
N GLY A 183 -5.15 1.93 -25.81
CA GLY A 183 -3.77 1.85 -25.35
C GLY A 183 -3.63 1.03 -24.06
N MET A 184 -2.38 0.77 -23.69
CA MET A 184 -2.00 0.13 -22.43
C MET A 184 -0.83 0.87 -21.81
N ASP A 185 -0.79 0.88 -20.47
CA ASP A 185 0.28 1.53 -19.73
C ASP A 185 1.24 0.52 -19.10
N HIS A 186 2.53 0.68 -19.35
CA HIS A 186 3.62 -0.06 -18.71
C HIS A 186 3.62 0.04 -17.18
N ALA A 187 2.99 1.08 -16.61
CA ALA A 187 2.76 1.27 -15.17
C ALA A 187 4.01 1.24 -14.27
N GLY A 188 5.22 1.38 -14.85
CA GLY A 188 6.50 1.49 -14.16
C GLY A 188 6.63 0.59 -12.92
N ILE A 189 6.60 1.22 -11.74
CA ILE A 189 6.74 0.58 -10.43
C ILE A 189 5.70 -0.52 -10.22
N ALA A 190 4.45 -0.33 -10.62
CA ALA A 190 3.38 -1.30 -10.40
C ALA A 190 3.63 -2.61 -11.15
N THR A 191 4.06 -2.53 -12.42
CA THR A 191 4.41 -3.72 -13.19
C THR A 191 5.68 -4.37 -12.68
N GLN A 192 6.69 -3.57 -12.29
CA GLN A 192 7.90 -4.09 -11.66
C GLN A 192 7.57 -4.95 -10.42
N VAL A 193 6.76 -4.43 -9.50
CA VAL A 193 6.37 -5.14 -8.27
C VAL A 193 5.66 -6.46 -8.55
N VAL A 194 4.74 -6.48 -9.52
CA VAL A 194 3.99 -7.69 -9.86
C VAL A 194 4.90 -8.76 -10.48
N VAL A 195 5.81 -8.36 -11.39
CA VAL A 195 6.78 -9.27 -12.00
C VAL A 195 7.79 -9.78 -10.97
N GLU A 196 8.29 -8.94 -10.08
CA GLU A 196 9.16 -9.37 -8.97
C GLU A 196 8.47 -10.39 -8.06
N LYS A 197 7.21 -10.16 -7.68
CA LYS A 197 6.41 -11.11 -6.89
C LYS A 197 6.18 -12.44 -7.63
N LYS A 198 6.01 -12.42 -8.95
CA LYS A 198 5.92 -13.63 -9.78
C LYS A 198 7.23 -14.42 -9.74
N ILE A 199 8.36 -13.77 -10.01
CA ILE A 199 9.69 -14.41 -10.02
C ILE A 199 10.01 -15.01 -8.64
N MET A 200 9.74 -14.27 -7.57
CA MET A 200 9.91 -14.78 -6.21
C MET A 200 9.05 -16.02 -5.94
N ARG A 201 7.78 -16.01 -6.35
CA ARG A 201 6.88 -17.15 -6.14
C ARG A 201 7.25 -18.39 -6.95
N GLU A 202 7.65 -18.21 -8.21
CA GLU A 202 7.90 -19.32 -9.14
C GLU A 202 9.31 -19.88 -9.04
N ARG A 203 10.30 -19.03 -8.78
CA ARG A 203 11.73 -19.39 -8.85
C ARG A 203 12.48 -19.14 -7.55
N ASN A 204 11.85 -18.48 -6.56
CA ASN A 204 12.51 -18.05 -5.31
C ASN A 204 13.76 -17.21 -5.57
N LEU A 205 13.69 -16.34 -6.58
CA LEU A 205 14.75 -15.40 -6.98
C LEU A 205 14.24 -13.96 -6.90
N THR A 206 15.16 -13.02 -6.77
CA THR A 206 14.92 -11.57 -6.83
C THR A 206 15.31 -11.01 -8.21
N ARG A 207 14.88 -9.77 -8.50
CA ARG A 207 15.35 -9.06 -9.71
C ARG A 207 16.87 -8.85 -9.75
N HIS A 208 17.52 -8.83 -8.59
CA HIS A 208 18.96 -8.66 -8.48
C HIS A 208 19.69 -9.94 -8.87
N ASP A 209 19.13 -11.11 -8.56
CA ASP A 209 19.73 -12.41 -8.88
C ASP A 209 19.73 -12.68 -10.38
N ILE A 210 18.68 -12.26 -11.10
CA ILE A 210 18.57 -12.49 -12.55
C ILE A 210 19.22 -11.38 -13.40
N GLY A 211 19.51 -10.23 -12.82
CA GLY A 211 20.09 -9.08 -13.52
C GLY A 211 19.12 -8.30 -14.41
N ARG A 212 19.54 -7.10 -14.83
CA ARG A 212 18.68 -6.12 -15.51
C ARG A 212 18.10 -6.63 -16.83
N GLU A 213 18.93 -7.21 -17.70
CA GLU A 213 18.51 -7.63 -19.04
C GLU A 213 17.43 -8.73 -18.98
N ASN A 214 17.68 -9.76 -18.17
CA ASN A 214 16.71 -10.84 -17.96
C ASN A 214 15.43 -10.33 -17.29
N PHE A 215 15.54 -9.44 -16.30
CA PHE A 215 14.37 -8.84 -15.67
C PHE A 215 13.51 -8.05 -16.67
N VAL A 216 14.14 -7.21 -17.51
CA VAL A 216 13.43 -6.47 -18.56
C VAL A 216 12.77 -7.44 -19.55
N SER A 217 13.43 -8.54 -19.91
CA SER A 217 12.81 -9.58 -20.75
C SER A 217 11.58 -10.20 -20.10
N GLU A 218 11.62 -10.50 -18.79
CA GLU A 218 10.46 -11.02 -18.04
C GLU A 218 9.30 -10.00 -18.00
N VAL A 219 9.60 -8.70 -17.87
CA VAL A 219 8.58 -7.64 -17.95
C VAL A 219 7.92 -7.59 -19.33
N TRP A 220 8.67 -7.76 -20.42
CA TRP A 220 8.10 -7.84 -21.77
C TRP A 220 7.26 -9.10 -21.98
N ASN A 221 7.69 -10.24 -21.45
CA ASN A 221 6.92 -11.48 -21.49
C ASN A 221 5.58 -11.32 -20.76
N TRP A 222 5.63 -10.75 -19.55
CA TRP A 222 4.43 -10.38 -18.79
C TRP A 222 3.52 -9.45 -19.58
N LYS A 223 4.08 -8.40 -20.20
CA LYS A 223 3.30 -7.47 -21.02
C LYS A 223 2.57 -8.16 -22.16
N ASN A 224 3.22 -9.11 -22.83
CA ASN A 224 2.61 -9.81 -23.96
C ASN A 224 1.48 -10.75 -23.51
N GLU A 225 1.65 -11.44 -22.38
CA GLU A 225 0.62 -12.31 -21.79
C GLU A 225 -0.61 -11.51 -21.31
N TYR A 226 -0.40 -10.51 -20.46
CA TYR A 226 -1.48 -9.74 -19.84
C TYR A 226 -2.06 -8.68 -20.76
N GLY A 227 -1.25 -8.10 -21.65
CA GLY A 227 -1.74 -7.22 -22.69
C GLY A 227 -2.76 -7.93 -23.57
N GLY A 228 -2.49 -9.17 -23.98
CA GLY A 228 -3.46 -9.99 -24.72
C GLY A 228 -4.77 -10.20 -23.95
N THR A 229 -4.69 -10.43 -22.64
CA THR A 229 -5.87 -10.62 -21.78
C THR A 229 -6.71 -9.35 -21.68
N ILE A 230 -6.10 -8.20 -21.41
CA ILE A 230 -6.77 -6.88 -21.32
C ILE A 230 -7.50 -6.58 -22.63
N LEU A 231 -6.81 -6.76 -23.75
CA LEU A 231 -7.34 -6.55 -25.08
C LEU A 231 -8.54 -7.46 -25.36
N GLN A 232 -8.48 -8.74 -24.97
CA GLN A 232 -9.61 -9.66 -25.11
C GLN A 232 -10.80 -9.27 -24.23
N GLN A 233 -10.56 -8.79 -23.01
CA GLN A 233 -11.64 -8.35 -22.12
C GLN A 233 -12.37 -7.13 -22.67
N LEU A 234 -11.66 -6.13 -23.20
CA LEU A 234 -12.28 -4.97 -23.86
C LEU A 234 -13.11 -5.37 -25.09
N ARG A 235 -12.61 -6.31 -25.90
CA ARG A 235 -13.36 -6.89 -27.03
C ARG A 235 -14.61 -7.62 -26.56
N ARG A 236 -14.49 -8.42 -25.49
CA ARG A 236 -15.60 -9.17 -24.91
C ARG A 236 -16.69 -8.24 -24.35
N LEU A 237 -16.31 -7.09 -23.81
CA LEU A 237 -17.23 -6.03 -23.38
C LEU A 237 -17.91 -5.32 -24.57
N GLY A 238 -17.44 -5.53 -25.80
CA GLY A 238 -17.98 -4.88 -26.99
C GLY A 238 -17.44 -3.48 -27.25
N ALA A 239 -16.32 -3.08 -26.64
CA ALA A 239 -15.75 -1.74 -26.81
C ALA A 239 -15.45 -1.43 -28.29
N SER A 240 -15.96 -0.33 -28.83
CA SER A 240 -15.80 0.07 -30.24
C SER A 240 -14.53 0.90 -30.51
N LEU A 241 -13.40 0.40 -30.00
CA LEU A 241 -12.06 1.00 -30.09
C LEU A 241 -11.46 0.85 -31.49
N ASP A 242 -10.68 1.85 -31.92
CA ASP A 242 -9.91 1.78 -33.17
C ASP A 242 -8.61 0.99 -32.94
N TRP A 243 -8.70 -0.34 -33.00
CA TRP A 243 -7.57 -1.25 -32.78
C TRP A 243 -6.39 -1.05 -33.74
N SER A 244 -6.61 -0.42 -34.90
CA SER A 244 -5.52 -0.09 -35.83
C SER A 244 -4.53 0.93 -35.23
N ARG A 245 -4.94 1.63 -34.17
CA ARG A 245 -4.18 2.65 -33.46
C ARG A 245 -3.85 2.25 -32.03
N GLU A 246 -3.80 0.95 -31.72
CA GLU A 246 -3.36 0.48 -30.41
C GLU A 246 -2.00 1.05 -30.02
N CYS A 247 -1.92 1.51 -28.77
CA CYS A 247 -0.73 2.13 -28.21
C CYS A 247 -0.19 1.43 -26.97
N PHE A 248 1.12 1.49 -26.78
CA PHE A 248 1.75 1.10 -25.53
C PHE A 248 2.71 2.21 -25.08
N THR A 249 2.68 2.57 -23.80
CA THR A 249 3.44 3.75 -23.33
C THR A 249 4.96 3.63 -23.53
N MET A 250 5.51 2.41 -23.61
CA MET A 250 6.93 2.16 -23.94
C MET A 250 7.20 1.73 -25.40
N ASP A 251 6.24 1.85 -26.32
CA ASP A 251 6.56 1.62 -27.73
C ASP A 251 7.44 2.73 -28.30
N GLU A 252 8.00 2.49 -29.49
CA GLU A 252 8.97 3.40 -30.11
C GLU A 252 8.39 4.81 -30.33
N LYS A 253 7.13 4.92 -30.76
CA LYS A 253 6.50 6.21 -31.07
C LYS A 253 6.26 7.01 -29.80
N ARG A 254 5.73 6.38 -28.75
CA ARG A 254 5.46 7.02 -27.45
C ARG A 254 6.75 7.36 -26.71
N SER A 255 7.76 6.49 -26.77
CA SER A 255 9.08 6.76 -26.19
C SER A 255 9.74 8.00 -26.81
N LYS A 256 9.67 8.16 -28.14
CA LYS A 256 10.14 9.38 -28.82
C LYS A 256 9.38 10.63 -28.36
N ALA A 257 8.06 10.53 -28.14
CA ALA A 257 7.25 11.65 -27.67
C ALA A 257 7.66 12.09 -26.23
N VAL A 258 7.97 11.13 -25.34
CA VAL A 258 8.47 11.44 -24.00
C VAL A 258 9.86 12.09 -24.05
N THR A 259 10.77 11.57 -24.89
CA THR A 259 12.09 12.18 -25.08
C THR A 259 12.00 13.62 -25.60
N GLU A 260 11.16 13.86 -26.59
CA GLU A 260 10.91 15.20 -27.12
C GLU A 260 10.35 16.14 -26.04
N ALA A 261 9.35 15.68 -25.28
CA ALA A 261 8.79 16.46 -24.18
C ALA A 261 9.84 16.80 -23.11
N PHE A 262 10.69 15.84 -22.73
CA PHE A 262 11.79 16.07 -21.80
C PHE A 262 12.78 17.11 -22.33
N VAL A 263 13.24 16.97 -23.57
CA VAL A 263 14.20 17.90 -24.19
C VAL A 263 13.61 19.31 -24.27
N ARG A 264 12.34 19.45 -24.67
CA ARG A 264 11.67 20.75 -24.73
C ARG A 264 11.57 21.40 -23.35
N LEU A 265 11.11 20.67 -22.35
CA LEU A 265 11.01 21.19 -20.97
C LEU A 265 12.39 21.53 -20.39
N SER A 266 13.43 20.78 -20.74
CA SER A 266 14.81 21.10 -20.37
C SER A 266 15.31 22.38 -21.05
N ASN A 267 15.03 22.56 -22.34
CA ASN A 267 15.41 23.76 -23.09
C ASN A 267 14.70 25.01 -22.59
N GLU A 268 13.48 24.87 -22.07
CA GLU A 268 12.70 25.93 -21.41
C GLU A 268 13.18 26.22 -19.97
N GLY A 269 14.17 25.47 -19.45
CA GLY A 269 14.70 25.65 -18.09
C GLY A 269 13.77 25.11 -16.98
N LEU A 270 12.75 24.32 -17.33
CA LEU A 270 11.80 23.73 -16.38
C LEU A 270 12.29 22.42 -15.76
N ILE A 271 13.31 21.78 -16.36
CA ILE A 271 13.97 20.58 -15.82
C ILE A 271 15.33 20.97 -15.25
N TYR A 272 15.59 20.56 -14.01
CA TYR A 272 16.87 20.74 -13.34
C TYR A 272 17.27 19.48 -12.57
N ARG A 273 18.56 19.37 -12.23
CA ARG A 273 19.09 18.31 -11.37
C ARG A 273 19.70 18.94 -10.13
N ALA A 274 19.13 18.67 -8.97
CA ALA A 274 19.64 19.11 -7.69
C ALA A 274 19.38 18.06 -6.60
N PRO A 275 20.20 18.04 -5.52
CA PRO A 275 19.85 17.31 -4.31
C PRO A 275 18.56 17.90 -3.73
N ARG A 276 17.56 17.06 -3.50
CA ARG A 276 16.31 17.41 -2.84
C ARG A 276 15.92 16.26 -1.92
N MET A 277 15.21 16.57 -0.84
CA MET A 277 14.53 15.52 -0.10
C MET A 277 13.47 14.87 -0.96
N VAL A 278 13.46 13.54 -0.98
CA VAL A 278 12.52 12.71 -1.72
C VAL A 278 11.96 11.64 -0.80
N HIS A 279 10.77 11.14 -1.09
CA HIS A 279 10.30 9.91 -0.50
C HIS A 279 11.07 8.74 -1.12
N TRP A 280 11.67 7.90 -0.28
CA TRP A 280 12.48 6.77 -0.72
C TRP A 280 11.92 5.46 -0.18
N ASP A 281 11.68 4.51 -1.09
CA ASP A 281 11.29 3.15 -0.74
C ASP A 281 12.53 2.26 -0.65
N CYS A 282 12.84 1.76 0.55
CA CYS A 282 14.01 0.92 0.80
C CYS A 282 13.89 -0.50 0.23
N VAL A 283 12.67 -0.99 -0.02
CA VAL A 283 12.42 -2.31 -0.62
C VAL A 283 12.62 -2.22 -2.12
N LEU A 284 12.00 -1.23 -2.77
CA LEU A 284 12.10 -1.02 -4.21
C LEU A 284 13.41 -0.33 -4.62
N ARG A 285 14.07 0.34 -3.66
CA ARG A 285 15.29 1.14 -3.84
C ARG A 285 15.11 2.20 -4.94
N THR A 286 14.05 2.99 -4.78
CA THR A 286 13.69 4.06 -5.71
C THR A 286 13.06 5.23 -4.99
N ALA A 287 13.20 6.42 -5.58
CA ALA A 287 12.40 7.56 -5.20
C ALA A 287 10.94 7.34 -5.64
N ILE A 288 10.01 7.84 -4.82
CA ILE A 288 8.57 7.79 -5.01
C ILE A 288 8.04 9.23 -4.95
N SER A 289 7.04 9.54 -5.76
CA SER A 289 6.40 10.86 -5.77
C SER A 289 5.40 11.03 -4.62
N ASP A 290 5.12 12.26 -4.20
CA ASP A 290 4.21 12.55 -3.08
C ASP A 290 2.81 11.94 -3.28
N ILE A 291 2.33 11.85 -4.52
CA ILE A 291 1.01 11.27 -4.85
C ILE A 291 0.96 9.73 -4.74
N GLU A 292 2.12 9.08 -4.74
CA GLU A 292 2.26 7.63 -4.57
C GLU A 292 2.43 7.23 -3.09
N VAL A 293 2.55 8.22 -2.19
CA VAL A 293 2.69 7.97 -0.75
C VAL A 293 1.33 8.01 -0.06
N GLU A 294 0.97 6.91 0.58
CA GLU A 294 -0.21 6.84 1.44
C GLU A 294 0.16 7.20 2.89
N TYR A 295 -0.42 8.28 3.41
CA TYR A 295 -0.23 8.70 4.80
C TYR A 295 -1.25 8.04 5.71
N THR A 296 -0.77 7.53 6.84
CA THR A 296 -1.62 7.00 7.92
C THR A 296 -1.29 7.73 9.21
N ASP A 297 -2.30 8.40 9.78
CA ASP A 297 -2.15 9.10 11.05
C ASP A 297 -2.13 8.14 12.23
N ILE A 298 -1.03 8.16 13.00
CA ILE A 298 -0.84 7.34 14.20
C ILE A 298 -0.89 8.26 15.43
N LYS A 299 -2.04 8.29 16.12
CA LYS A 299 -2.27 9.20 17.25
C LYS A 299 -1.79 8.67 18.59
N GLU A 300 -1.71 7.36 18.73
CA GLU A 300 -1.34 6.68 19.97
C GLU A 300 -0.24 5.66 19.70
N ARG A 301 0.44 5.25 20.77
CA ARG A 301 1.47 4.21 20.72
C ARG A 301 0.91 2.96 20.05
N THR A 302 1.47 2.61 18.88
CA THR A 302 0.97 1.54 18.02
C THR A 302 2.13 0.68 17.54
N LEU A 303 1.98 -0.64 17.63
CA LEU A 303 2.90 -1.61 17.04
C LEU A 303 2.42 -1.96 15.63
N LEU A 304 3.26 -1.70 14.62
CA LEU A 304 2.96 -1.98 13.22
C LEU A 304 3.95 -3.02 12.66
N SER A 305 3.43 -3.97 11.88
CA SER A 305 4.29 -4.87 11.12
C SER A 305 4.89 -4.11 9.94
N VAL A 306 6.22 -4.11 9.86
CA VAL A 306 6.97 -3.45 8.80
C VAL A 306 7.59 -4.52 7.91
N PRO A 307 7.43 -4.44 6.57
CA PRO A 307 8.11 -5.36 5.65
C PRO A 307 9.62 -5.42 5.91
N GLY A 308 10.17 -6.64 6.00
CA GLY A 308 11.59 -6.86 6.30
C GLY A 308 11.93 -6.96 7.79
N TYR A 309 10.96 -6.80 8.70
CA TYR A 309 11.14 -6.96 10.14
C TYR A 309 10.29 -8.11 10.68
N GLU A 310 10.92 -8.98 11.47
CA GLU A 310 10.25 -10.12 12.12
C GLU A 310 9.31 -9.66 13.24
N GLU A 311 9.76 -8.67 14.01
CA GLU A 311 9.01 -8.11 15.13
C GLU A 311 8.29 -6.81 14.71
N PRO A 312 7.07 -6.56 15.23
CA PRO A 312 6.39 -5.29 15.04
C PRO A 312 7.22 -4.11 15.57
N VAL A 313 7.22 -3.02 14.82
CA VAL A 313 7.93 -1.79 15.16
C VAL A 313 6.98 -0.81 15.84
N GLU A 314 7.48 -0.13 16.86
CA GLU A 314 6.73 0.88 17.61
C GLU A 314 6.71 2.24 16.90
N PHE A 315 5.50 2.81 16.81
CA PHE A 315 5.22 4.14 16.28
C PHE A 315 4.27 4.91 17.22
N GLY A 316 4.15 6.23 17.02
CA GLY A 316 3.28 7.08 17.84
C GLY A 316 3.82 7.36 19.24
N VAL A 317 5.14 7.23 19.44
CA VAL A 317 5.82 7.53 20.70
C VAL A 317 6.75 8.72 20.50
N LEU A 318 6.62 9.72 21.38
CA LEU A 318 7.51 10.87 21.43
C LEU A 318 8.52 10.64 22.56
N THR A 319 9.79 10.51 22.21
CA THR A 319 10.89 10.24 23.14
C THR A 319 11.67 11.51 23.40
N SER A 320 11.83 11.85 24.68
CA SER A 320 12.70 12.95 25.12
C SER A 320 14.07 12.42 25.53
N PHE A 321 15.12 13.12 25.11
CA PHE A 321 16.50 12.82 25.49
C PHE A 321 17.33 14.11 25.52
N ALA A 322 18.47 14.06 26.20
CA ALA A 322 19.30 15.24 26.44
C ALA A 322 20.63 15.17 25.67
N TYR A 323 21.05 16.30 25.12
CA TYR A 323 22.40 16.51 24.62
C TYR A 323 23.24 17.26 25.66
N PRO A 324 24.46 16.79 26.00
CA PRO A 324 25.36 17.56 26.85
C PRO A 324 25.81 18.83 26.13
N LEU A 325 25.83 19.96 26.85
CA LEU A 325 26.29 21.24 26.34
C LEU A 325 27.81 21.36 26.47
N GLU A 326 28.46 21.95 25.47
CA GLU A 326 29.89 22.20 25.48
C GLU A 326 30.28 23.13 26.65
N GLY A 327 31.45 22.87 27.26
CA GLY A 327 31.96 23.70 28.35
C GLY A 327 31.28 23.49 29.70
N GLY A 328 30.56 22.38 29.89
CA GLY A 328 29.94 22.04 31.18
C GLY A 328 28.71 22.89 31.52
N LEU A 329 28.05 23.44 30.49
CA LEU A 329 26.86 24.30 30.63
C LEU A 329 25.56 23.51 30.95
N GLY A 330 25.67 22.24 31.32
CA GLY A 330 24.55 21.34 31.56
C GLY A 330 24.15 20.58 30.30
N GLU A 331 22.85 20.49 30.06
CA GLU A 331 22.27 19.70 28.97
C GLU A 331 21.06 20.40 28.35
N ILE A 332 20.73 20.06 27.11
CA ILE A 332 19.54 20.51 26.41
C ILE A 332 18.67 19.31 26.03
N VAL A 333 17.42 19.31 26.48
CA VAL A 333 16.47 18.23 26.23
C VAL A 333 15.69 18.52 24.95
N VAL A 334 15.68 17.55 24.03
CA VAL A 334 14.91 17.57 22.79
C VAL A 334 13.91 16.41 22.76
N ALA A 335 12.87 16.52 21.94
CA ALA A 335 11.87 15.48 21.74
C ALA A 335 11.83 15.01 20.28
N THR A 336 11.73 13.70 20.05
CA THR A 336 11.64 13.12 18.70
C THR A 336 10.84 11.82 18.68
N THR A 337 10.19 11.53 17.56
CA THR A 337 9.57 10.23 17.27
C THR A 337 10.52 9.26 16.56
N ARG A 338 11.67 9.75 16.10
CA ARG A 338 12.67 9.00 15.31
C ARG A 338 14.05 9.15 15.92
N ILE A 339 14.26 8.51 17.07
CA ILE A 339 15.52 8.64 17.84
C ILE A 339 16.73 8.15 17.04
N GLU A 340 16.58 7.16 16.17
CA GLU A 340 17.65 6.67 15.29
C GLU A 340 18.23 7.75 14.38
N THR A 341 17.42 8.75 13.99
CA THR A 341 17.89 9.86 13.14
C THR A 341 18.85 10.79 13.85
N MET A 342 18.92 10.72 15.19
CA MET A 342 19.85 11.56 15.97
C MET A 342 21.30 11.41 15.53
N LEU A 343 21.67 10.21 15.03
CA LEU A 343 23.01 9.88 14.55
C LEU A 343 23.44 10.76 13.36
N GLY A 344 22.47 11.36 12.66
CA GLY A 344 22.68 12.29 11.55
C GLY A 344 22.51 13.76 11.94
N ASP A 345 22.31 14.08 13.22
CA ASP A 345 22.02 15.45 13.64
C ASP A 345 23.20 16.39 13.36
N THR A 346 22.86 17.59 12.91
CA THR A 346 23.83 18.65 12.58
C THR A 346 23.55 19.97 13.29
N ALA A 347 22.41 20.12 13.98
CA ALA A 347 22.12 21.25 14.85
C ALA A 347 21.01 20.92 15.85
N ILE A 348 20.77 21.85 16.76
CA ILE A 348 19.54 21.92 17.57
C ILE A 348 18.90 23.27 17.31
N ALA A 349 17.61 23.30 16.96
CA ALA A 349 16.86 24.52 16.79
C ALA A 349 16.07 24.86 18.05
N ILE A 350 16.06 26.14 18.39
CA ILE A 350 15.25 26.74 19.46
C ILE A 350 14.45 27.92 18.89
N HIS A 351 13.35 28.29 19.54
CA HIS A 351 12.63 29.50 19.15
C HIS A 351 13.38 30.75 19.67
N PRO A 352 13.55 31.83 18.86
CA PRO A 352 14.29 33.02 19.27
C PRO A 352 13.71 33.72 20.51
N GLU A 353 12.39 33.67 20.69
CA GLU A 353 11.69 34.27 21.83
C GLU A 353 11.60 33.35 23.05
N ASP A 354 12.11 32.13 22.98
CA ASP A 354 12.06 31.21 24.11
C ASP A 354 13.12 31.57 25.16
N LYS A 355 12.67 32.27 26.21
CA LYS A 355 13.52 32.67 27.34
C LYS A 355 14.23 31.49 28.01
N ARG A 356 13.68 30.27 27.94
CA ARG A 356 14.30 29.06 28.50
C ARG A 356 15.63 28.74 27.82
N TYR A 357 15.75 29.00 26.52
CA TYR A 357 16.90 28.59 25.70
C TYR A 357 17.65 29.74 25.03
N SER A 358 17.13 30.98 25.07
CA SER A 358 17.74 32.16 24.43
C SER A 358 19.24 32.34 24.72
N HIS A 359 19.69 32.02 25.93
CA HIS A 359 21.09 32.09 26.35
C HIS A 359 22.01 31.03 25.72
N LEU A 360 21.44 30.01 25.08
CA LEU A 360 22.15 28.93 24.39
C LEU A 360 22.36 29.21 22.90
N HIS A 361 21.75 30.25 22.33
CA HIS A 361 21.96 30.59 20.93
C HIS A 361 23.44 30.82 20.61
N GLY A 362 23.94 30.19 19.53
CA GLY A 362 25.34 30.25 19.12
C GLY A 362 26.30 29.40 19.98
N ARG A 363 25.79 28.71 21.01
CA ARG A 363 26.54 27.67 21.74
C ARG A 363 26.46 26.34 21.00
N PHE A 364 27.21 25.37 21.50
CA PHE A 364 27.29 24.03 20.92
C PHE A 364 26.84 22.99 21.93
N ALA A 365 26.10 21.99 21.46
CA ALA A 365 25.90 20.73 22.14
C ALA A 365 26.87 19.68 21.58
N ILE A 366 27.20 18.66 22.36
CA ILE A 366 28.10 17.58 21.95
C ILE A 366 27.26 16.32 21.69
N HIS A 367 27.37 15.77 20.49
CA HIS A 367 26.66 14.55 20.14
C HIS A 367 27.26 13.34 20.90
N PRO A 368 26.45 12.55 21.64
CA PRO A 368 26.94 11.62 22.65
C PRO A 368 27.68 10.38 22.10
N PHE A 369 27.50 10.07 20.81
CA PHE A 369 28.08 8.87 20.17
C PHE A 369 29.27 9.15 19.25
N ASN A 370 29.33 10.34 18.64
CA ASN A 370 30.33 10.65 17.61
C ASN A 370 31.12 11.94 17.91
N GLY A 371 30.80 12.62 19.02
CA GLY A 371 31.52 13.83 19.45
C GLY A 371 31.34 15.06 18.57
N ARG A 372 30.45 15.02 17.56
CA ARG A 372 30.18 16.19 16.71
C ARG A 372 29.66 17.36 17.55
N ARG A 373 30.13 18.56 17.23
CA ARG A 373 29.65 19.82 17.81
C ARG A 373 28.41 20.27 17.04
N LEU A 374 27.27 20.28 17.72
CA LEU A 374 25.97 20.66 17.17
C LEU A 374 25.70 22.13 17.52
N PRO A 375 25.75 23.07 16.57
CA PRO A 375 25.36 24.46 16.84
C PRO A 375 23.89 24.54 17.27
N ILE A 376 23.61 25.43 18.21
CA ILE A 376 22.25 25.79 18.64
C ILE A 376 21.82 27.03 17.87
N VAL A 377 20.84 26.86 16.97
CA VAL A 377 20.34 27.89 16.05
C VAL A 377 18.94 28.35 16.43
N CYS A 378 18.58 29.57 16.08
CA CYS A 378 17.22 30.08 16.28
C CYS A 378 16.39 29.92 15.00
N ASP A 379 15.28 29.20 15.07
CA ASP A 379 14.37 29.02 13.92
C ASP A 379 12.90 29.10 14.38
N GLU A 380 12.27 30.25 14.12
CA GLU A 380 10.87 30.51 14.49
C GLU A 380 9.85 29.77 13.61
N ILE A 381 10.28 29.32 12.42
CA ILE A 381 9.40 28.65 11.45
C ILE A 381 9.17 27.19 11.88
N LEU A 382 10.23 26.49 12.31
CA LEU A 382 10.14 25.10 12.74
C LEU A 382 9.67 24.96 14.20
N VAL A 383 10.18 25.81 15.10
CA VAL A 383 10.12 25.52 16.54
C VAL A 383 8.87 26.12 17.17
N ASP A 384 7.89 25.29 17.51
CA ASP A 384 6.79 25.68 18.41
C ASP A 384 7.23 25.53 19.88
N MET A 385 7.25 26.63 20.61
CA MET A 385 7.60 26.68 22.03
C MET A 385 6.69 25.81 22.92
N ASN A 386 5.46 25.54 22.48
CA ASN A 386 4.47 24.77 23.22
C ASN A 386 4.51 23.27 22.91
N PHE A 387 5.28 22.85 21.91
CA PHE A 387 5.38 21.45 21.50
C PHE A 387 6.65 20.79 22.04
N GLY A 388 6.50 19.59 22.61
CA GLY A 388 7.62 18.84 23.19
C GLY A 388 8.35 19.65 24.26
N THR A 389 9.64 19.90 24.06
CA THR A 389 10.46 20.70 24.98
C THR A 389 10.62 22.17 24.55
N GLY A 390 10.22 22.53 23.33
CA GLY A 390 10.59 23.81 22.71
C GLY A 390 12.01 23.84 22.13
N ALA A 391 12.71 22.71 22.10
CA ALA A 391 13.97 22.51 21.39
C ALA A 391 13.88 21.28 20.49
N VAL A 392 14.33 21.40 19.25
CA VAL A 392 14.16 20.39 18.20
C VAL A 392 15.52 19.96 17.68
N LYS A 393 15.78 18.66 17.64
CA LYS A 393 16.98 18.13 16.95
C LYS A 393 16.83 18.27 15.44
N ILE A 394 17.90 18.68 14.75
CA ILE A 394 17.86 18.95 13.31
C ILE A 394 18.69 17.92 12.56
N THR A 395 18.02 17.13 11.71
CA THR A 395 18.62 16.11 10.85
C THR A 395 18.29 16.36 9.37
N PRO A 396 18.95 17.34 8.70
CA PRO A 396 18.51 17.85 7.39
C PRO A 396 18.41 16.82 6.26
N ALA A 397 19.09 15.68 6.38
CA ALA A 397 19.06 14.62 5.38
C ALA A 397 17.87 13.65 5.54
N HIS A 398 17.05 13.75 6.59
CA HIS A 398 16.03 12.72 6.93
C HIS A 398 14.64 13.27 7.30
N ASP A 399 14.43 14.59 7.31
CA ASP A 399 13.11 15.22 7.53
C ASP A 399 12.92 16.44 6.62
N PRO A 400 11.75 16.62 5.97
CA PRO A 400 11.52 17.77 5.11
C PRO A 400 11.61 19.11 5.84
N ASN A 401 11.15 19.20 7.08
CA ASN A 401 11.20 20.44 7.84
C ASN A 401 12.65 20.71 8.29
N ASP A 402 13.38 19.68 8.73
CA ASP A 402 14.80 19.82 9.05
C ASP A 402 15.64 20.17 7.82
N PHE A 403 15.27 19.68 6.64
CA PHE A 403 15.91 20.01 5.37
C PHE A 403 15.84 21.50 5.09
N GLU A 404 14.67 22.11 5.28
CA GLU A 404 14.49 23.56 5.11
C GLU A 404 15.28 24.37 6.15
N VAL A 405 15.28 23.94 7.42
CA VAL A 405 16.14 24.55 8.46
C VAL A 405 17.61 24.46 8.06
N GLY A 406 18.04 23.31 7.57
CA GLY A 406 19.40 23.09 7.07
C GLY A 406 19.77 24.05 5.95
N GLN A 407 18.85 24.36 5.04
CA GLN A 407 19.07 25.35 3.99
C GLN A 407 19.14 26.79 4.56
N ARG A 408 18.20 27.17 5.43
CA ARG A 408 18.15 28.52 6.03
C ARG A 408 19.41 28.84 6.82
N HIS A 409 19.89 27.89 7.61
CA HIS A 409 21.04 28.04 8.51
C HIS A 409 22.36 27.51 7.95
N LYS A 410 22.37 27.06 6.68
CA LYS A 410 23.55 26.51 5.99
C LYS A 410 24.22 25.37 6.77
N LEU A 411 23.41 24.46 7.28
CA LEU A 411 23.87 23.28 8.01
C LEU A 411 24.39 22.20 7.06
N GLU A 412 25.18 21.30 7.60
CA GLU A 412 25.63 20.12 6.88
C GLU A 412 24.48 19.10 6.73
N PHE A 413 24.46 18.40 5.59
CA PHE A 413 23.47 17.37 5.27
C PHE A 413 24.12 15.99 5.36
N ILE A 414 23.97 15.34 6.51
CA ILE A 414 24.59 14.02 6.77
C ILE A 414 23.54 12.91 6.62
N SER A 415 23.62 12.14 5.52
CA SER A 415 22.82 10.92 5.39
C SER A 415 23.40 9.79 6.23
N ILE A 416 22.58 9.13 7.05
CA ILE A 416 22.97 7.99 7.88
C ILE A 416 22.38 6.66 7.40
N PHE A 417 21.55 6.69 6.35
CA PHE A 417 20.93 5.48 5.81
C PHE A 417 21.54 5.11 4.46
N THR A 418 21.67 3.82 4.23
CA THR A 418 21.89 3.21 2.91
C THR A 418 20.57 3.10 2.16
N ASP A 419 20.64 2.83 0.85
CA ASP A 419 19.47 2.67 -0.03
C ASP A 419 18.47 1.59 0.45
N ASP A 420 18.96 0.58 1.17
CA ASP A 420 18.15 -0.51 1.74
C ASP A 420 17.69 -0.24 3.18
N GLY A 421 17.93 0.96 3.71
CA GLY A 421 17.45 1.38 5.02
C GLY A 421 18.26 0.85 6.21
N ASN A 422 19.50 0.42 5.97
CA ASN A 422 20.48 0.13 7.02
C ASN A 422 21.26 1.39 7.39
N ILE A 423 21.88 1.38 8.56
CA ILE A 423 22.76 2.46 9.01
C ILE A 423 24.11 2.39 8.29
N ASN A 424 24.58 3.52 7.76
CA ASN A 424 25.89 3.64 7.11
C ASN A 424 26.99 4.10 8.08
N SER A 425 28.23 4.23 7.58
CA SER A 425 29.41 4.61 8.36
C SER A 425 29.34 5.98 9.04
N ASN A 426 28.48 6.91 8.58
CA ASN A 426 28.37 8.26 9.16
C ASN A 426 27.77 8.26 10.58
N ALA A 427 27.11 7.17 10.96
CA ALA A 427 26.52 6.98 12.28
C ALA A 427 27.53 6.43 13.32
N GLY A 428 28.74 6.09 12.90
CA GLY A 428 29.77 5.48 13.73
C GLY A 428 29.71 3.95 13.76
N PRO A 429 30.83 3.30 14.15
CA PRO A 429 31.04 1.86 13.97
C PRO A 429 30.11 0.98 14.81
N TYR A 430 29.54 1.53 15.90
CA TYR A 430 28.66 0.77 16.79
C TYR A 430 27.29 0.46 16.15
N PHE A 431 26.77 1.37 15.30
CA PHE A 431 25.45 1.22 14.69
C PHE A 431 25.51 0.81 13.21
N GLU A 432 26.68 0.88 12.59
CA GLU A 432 26.87 0.58 11.16
C GLU A 432 26.36 -0.83 10.79
N GLY A 433 25.64 -0.91 9.67
CA GLY A 433 25.03 -2.14 9.17
C GLY A 433 23.71 -2.54 9.85
N MET A 434 23.31 -1.89 10.95
CA MET A 434 22.05 -2.20 11.61
C MET A 434 20.84 -1.73 10.77
N PRO A 435 19.75 -2.51 10.67
CA PRO A 435 18.50 -2.02 10.11
C PRO A 435 17.92 -0.85 10.92
N ARG A 436 17.39 0.19 10.28
CA ARG A 436 16.97 1.44 10.93
C ARG A 436 16.11 1.28 12.19
N PHE A 437 15.12 0.38 12.20
CA PHE A 437 14.25 0.18 13.36
C PHE A 437 14.89 -0.68 14.46
N LYS A 438 15.92 -1.49 14.15
CA LYS A 438 16.77 -2.12 15.17
C LYS A 438 17.73 -1.09 15.77
N ALA A 439 18.29 -0.22 14.94
CA ALA A 439 19.11 0.90 15.38
C ALA A 439 18.33 1.84 16.32
N ARG A 440 17.03 2.06 16.09
CA ARG A 440 16.15 2.80 17.02
C ARG A 440 16.21 2.27 18.45
N VAL A 441 16.10 0.96 18.62
CA VAL A 441 16.17 0.31 19.93
C VAL A 441 17.58 0.43 20.51
N ALA A 442 18.59 0.08 19.72
CA ALA A 442 20.00 0.12 20.15
C ALA A 442 20.45 1.53 20.59
N VAL A 443 20.05 2.57 19.85
CA VAL A 443 20.34 3.97 20.21
C VAL A 443 19.68 4.34 21.54
N THR A 444 18.43 3.91 21.74
CA THR A 444 17.70 4.18 22.99
C THR A 444 18.37 3.52 24.19
N GLU A 445 18.84 2.29 24.04
CA GLU A 445 19.56 1.55 25.08
C GLU A 445 20.92 2.19 25.37
N ALA A 446 21.69 2.49 24.33
CA ALA A 446 23.00 3.12 24.47
C ALA A 446 22.94 4.53 25.10
N LEU A 447 21.84 5.27 24.89
CA LEU A 447 21.59 6.53 25.60
C LEU A 447 21.35 6.31 27.10
N LYS A 448 20.57 5.30 27.49
CA LYS A 448 20.29 4.99 28.91
C LYS A 448 21.56 4.59 29.66
N GLU A 449 22.44 3.83 29.01
CA GLU A 449 23.73 3.45 29.58
C GLU A 449 24.62 4.66 29.86
N LYS A 450 24.67 5.61 28.92
CA LYS A 450 25.45 6.87 29.06
C LYS A 450 24.90 7.84 30.10
N VAL A 451 23.61 7.78 30.42
CA VAL A 451 23.01 8.57 31.51
C VAL A 451 23.27 7.92 32.87
N SER A 452 23.56 6.61 32.90
CA SER A 452 23.83 5.85 34.13
C SER A 452 25.33 5.80 34.50
N SER A 453 26.19 6.37 33.66
CA SER A 453 27.65 6.49 33.82
C SER A 453 28.05 7.95 34.04
#